data_AF-X1G8G8-F1
#
_entry.id   AF-X1G8G8-F1
#
_cell.length_a   1.000
_cell.length_b   1.000
_cell.length_c   1.000
_cell.angle_alpha   90.00
_cell.angle_beta   90.00
_cell.angle_gamma   90.00
#
_symmetry.space_group_name_H-M   'P 1'
#
loop_
_entity.id
_entity.type
_entity.pdbx_description
1 polymer ?
#
loop_
_entity_poly.entity_id
_entity_poly.type
_entity_poly.pdbx_seq_one_letter_code
_entity_poly.pdbx_strand_id
1 'polypeptide(L)'
;MKGGVTKKLEDTIKALDGKQLKKALYLTEGHEKLSLQHQYIQEAARTCLANKDNKEVCQAAINEARNKVQDTISLPIDDTSIEGLEEYMTEQKLPEEIKPVDT
;
A
#
# COMPACT_ATOMS: atom_id res chain seq x y z
N MET A 1 -11.68 -13.67 12.04
CA MET A 1 -10.71 -13.59 10.92
C MET A 1 -9.56 -12.68 11.32
N LYS A 2 -8.38 -13.23 11.65
CA LYS A 2 -7.18 -12.43 11.94
C LYS A 2 -6.69 -11.81 10.64
N GLY A 3 -7.02 -10.54 10.41
CA GLY A 3 -6.44 -9.77 9.30
C GLY A 3 -4.93 -9.75 9.44
N GLY A 4 -4.21 -10.14 8.39
CA GLY A 4 -2.76 -10.00 8.33
C GLY A 4 -2.31 -8.54 8.45
N VAL A 5 -1.00 -8.34 8.43
CA VAL A 5 -0.37 -7.00 8.54
C VAL A 5 -0.95 -6.02 7.53
N THR A 6 -1.18 -6.45 6.29
CA THR A 6 -1.80 -5.65 5.22
C THR A 6 -3.17 -5.11 5.61
N LYS A 7 -4.06 -5.97 6.16
CA LYS A 7 -5.39 -5.53 6.59
C LYS A 7 -5.33 -4.52 7.74
N LYS A 8 -4.37 -4.70 8.67
CA LYS A 8 -4.13 -3.74 9.76
C LYS A 8 -3.65 -2.39 9.21
N LEU A 9 -2.80 -2.39 8.19
CA LEU A 9 -2.34 -1.18 7.51
C LEU A 9 -3.49 -0.46 6.79
N GLU A 10 -4.32 -1.19 6.04
CA GLU A 10 -5.53 -0.64 5.41
C GLU A 10 -6.50 -0.03 6.42
N ASP A 11 -6.77 -0.74 7.53
CA ASP A 11 -7.63 -0.24 8.61
C ASP A 11 -7.04 0.99 9.30
N THR A 12 -5.70 1.07 9.37
CA THR A 12 -4.97 2.22 9.92
C THR A 12 -5.09 3.43 8.99
N ILE A 13 -4.94 3.26 7.67
CA ILE A 13 -5.16 4.34 6.69
C ILE A 13 -6.59 4.86 6.78
N LYS A 14 -7.58 3.97 6.82
CA LYS A 14 -9.00 4.36 6.99
C LYS A 14 -9.24 5.13 8.29
N ALA A 15 -8.57 4.76 9.37
CA ALA A 15 -8.63 5.49 10.62
C ALA A 15 -8.03 6.90 10.49
N LEU A 16 -6.92 7.06 9.78
CA LEU A 16 -6.28 8.36 9.53
C LEU A 16 -7.14 9.25 8.61
N ASP A 17 -7.75 8.69 7.55
CA ASP A 17 -8.71 9.39 6.69
C ASP A 17 -9.93 9.91 7.48
N GLY A 18 -10.39 9.11 8.45
CA GLY A 18 -11.43 9.51 9.40
C GLY A 18 -10.97 10.44 10.53
N LYS A 19 -9.71 10.90 10.53
CA LYS A 19 -9.06 11.68 11.60
C LYS A 19 -9.10 10.99 12.97
N GLN A 20 -9.25 9.67 13.00
CA GLN A 20 -9.35 8.84 14.19
C GLN A 20 -7.95 8.46 14.70
N LEU A 21 -7.15 9.45 15.07
CA LEU A 21 -5.73 9.25 15.42
C LEU A 21 -5.51 8.23 16.54
N LYS A 22 -6.36 8.27 17.58
CA LYS A 22 -6.32 7.30 18.70
C LYS A 22 -6.53 5.86 18.22
N LYS A 23 -7.42 5.67 17.24
CA LYS A 23 -7.67 4.35 16.64
C LYS A 23 -6.49 3.89 15.80
N ALA A 24 -5.87 4.79 15.03
CA ALA A 24 -4.69 4.49 14.25
C ALA A 24 -3.51 4.06 15.14
N LEU A 25 -3.31 4.72 16.29
CA LEU A 25 -2.32 4.31 17.29
C LEU A 25 -2.60 2.90 17.81
N TYR A 26 -3.84 2.62 18.23
CA TYR A 26 -4.23 1.30 18.73
C TYR A 26 -4.05 0.17 17.70
N LEU A 27 -4.33 0.43 16.43
CA LEU A 27 -4.22 -0.58 15.37
C LEU A 27 -2.76 -1.01 15.11
N THR A 28 -1.82 -0.12 15.37
CA THR A 28 -0.37 -0.30 15.14
C THR A 28 0.41 -0.61 16.42
N GLU A 29 -0.17 -0.40 17.60
CA GLU A 29 0.45 -0.64 18.91
C GLU A 29 0.76 -2.13 19.14
N GLY A 30 1.94 -2.40 19.70
CA GLY A 30 2.36 -3.74 20.11
C GLY A 30 2.56 -4.75 18.98
N HIS A 31 2.48 -4.31 17.72
CA HIS A 31 2.66 -5.18 16.57
C HIS A 31 4.06 -4.98 15.97
N GLU A 32 4.95 -5.95 16.15
CA GLU A 32 6.38 -5.88 15.79
C GLU A 32 6.62 -5.37 14.35
N LYS A 33 5.85 -5.92 13.39
CA LYS A 33 5.91 -5.56 11.97
C LYS A 33 5.29 -4.21 11.60
N LEU A 34 4.67 -3.50 12.55
CA LEU A 34 4.03 -2.19 12.38
C LEU A 34 4.71 -1.09 13.21
N SER A 35 5.86 -1.38 13.80
CA SER A 35 6.59 -0.44 14.66
C SER A 35 6.90 0.88 13.96
N LEU A 36 7.30 0.84 12.69
CA LEU A 36 7.56 2.02 11.88
C LEU A 36 6.30 2.88 11.65
N GLN A 37 5.20 2.25 11.29
CA GLN A 37 3.91 2.92 11.09
C GLN A 37 3.38 3.50 12.39
N HIS A 38 3.58 2.79 13.51
CA HIS A 38 3.25 3.30 14.82
C HIS A 38 4.03 4.59 15.13
N GLN A 39 5.32 4.66 14.80
CA GLN A 39 6.14 5.87 14.98
C GLN A 39 5.59 7.05 14.18
N TYR A 40 5.23 6.87 12.90
CA TYR A 40 4.64 7.94 12.09
C TYR A 40 3.35 8.51 12.71
N ILE A 41 2.50 7.62 13.24
CA ILE A 41 1.25 8.03 13.86
C ILE A 41 1.51 8.71 15.22
N GLN A 42 2.50 8.26 15.98
CA GLN A 42 2.93 8.93 17.21
C GLN A 42 3.47 10.33 16.96
N GLU A 43 4.26 10.53 15.90
CA GLU A 43 4.74 11.84 15.49
C GLU A 43 3.57 12.77 15.15
N ALA A 44 2.60 12.30 14.35
CA ALA A 44 1.40 13.06 14.08
C ALA A 44 0.62 13.41 15.35
N ALA A 45 0.53 12.48 16.31
CA ALA A 45 -0.11 12.72 17.60
C ALA A 45 0.59 13.80 18.41
N ARG A 46 1.91 13.76 18.47
CA ARG A 46 2.72 14.78 19.15
C ARG A 46 2.53 16.15 18.50
N THR A 47 2.56 16.22 17.18
CA THR A 47 2.34 17.47 16.44
C THR A 47 0.95 18.04 16.68
N CYS A 48 -0.10 17.20 16.63
CA CYS A 48 -1.46 17.61 16.97
C CYS A 48 -1.60 18.09 18.43
N LEU A 49 -0.94 17.42 19.38
CA LEU A 49 -0.97 17.78 20.80
C LEU A 49 -0.17 19.04 21.12
N ALA A 50 0.90 19.31 20.37
CA ALA A 50 1.67 20.54 20.48
C ALA A 50 0.94 21.75 19.86
N ASN A 51 0.09 21.50 18.86
CA ASN A 51 -0.63 22.53 18.09
C ASN A 51 -2.15 22.40 18.26
N LYS A 52 -2.65 22.21 19.49
CA LYS A 52 -4.08 21.97 19.77
C LYS A 52 -5.01 23.05 19.21
N ASP A 53 -4.53 24.29 19.17
CA ASP A 53 -5.29 25.45 18.69
C ASP A 53 -5.21 25.62 17.17
N ASN A 54 -4.29 24.90 16.49
CA ASN A 54 -4.10 24.94 15.06
C ASN A 54 -4.50 23.61 14.40
N LYS A 55 -5.78 23.56 13.98
CA LYS A 55 -6.37 22.38 13.31
C LYS A 55 -5.71 22.06 11.96
N GLU A 56 -5.15 23.06 11.27
CA GLU A 56 -4.50 22.85 9.97
C GLU A 56 -3.18 22.10 10.13
N VAL A 57 -2.40 22.46 11.15
CA VAL A 57 -1.14 21.75 11.48
C VAL A 57 -1.44 20.31 11.88
N CYS A 58 -2.49 20.07 12.67
CA CYS A 58 -2.90 18.71 13.00
C CYS A 58 -3.38 17.93 11.76
N GLN A 59 -4.15 18.56 10.86
CA GLN A 59 -4.59 17.92 9.62
C GLN A 59 -3.41 17.58 8.71
N ALA A 60 -2.45 18.49 8.57
CA ALA A 60 -1.25 18.26 7.76
C ALA A 60 -0.43 17.08 8.32
N ALA A 61 -0.25 17.02 9.65
CA ALA A 61 0.47 15.94 10.30
C ALA A 61 -0.24 14.58 10.13
N ILE A 62 -1.57 14.55 10.20
CA ILE A 62 -2.38 13.34 9.92
C ILE A 62 -2.18 12.88 8.47
N ASN A 63 -2.25 13.81 7.52
CA ASN A 63 -2.09 13.51 6.10
C ASN A 63 -0.68 12.98 5.81
N GLU A 64 0.35 13.57 6.42
CA GLU A 64 1.73 13.11 6.29
C GLU A 64 1.89 11.69 6.82
N ALA A 65 1.39 11.40 8.04
CA ALA A 65 1.44 10.05 8.59
C ALA A 65 0.68 9.05 7.71
N ARG A 66 -0.46 9.44 7.15
CA ARG A 66 -1.26 8.61 6.25
C ARG A 66 -0.50 8.25 4.97
N ASN A 67 0.16 9.23 4.34
CA ASN A 67 0.97 9.00 3.16
C ASN A 67 2.14 8.07 3.47
N LYS A 68 2.89 8.33 4.55
CA LYS A 68 4.00 7.44 4.97
C LYS A 68 3.53 6.02 5.24
N VAL A 69 2.38 5.82 5.88
CA VAL A 69 1.80 4.49 6.08
C VAL A 69 1.40 3.84 4.76
N GLN A 70 0.81 4.60 3.83
CA GLN A 70 0.46 4.10 2.50
C GLN A 70 1.69 3.70 1.67
N ASP A 71 2.78 4.44 1.76
CA ASP A 71 4.03 4.13 1.06
C ASP A 71 4.60 2.77 1.52
N THR A 72 4.38 2.39 2.78
CA THR A 72 4.78 1.06 3.27
C THR A 72 3.91 -0.10 2.76
N ILE A 73 2.73 0.20 2.19
CA ILE A 73 1.86 -0.79 1.54
C ILE A 73 2.27 -1.00 0.08
N SER A 74 3.27 -0.25 -0.45
CA SER A 74 3.73 -0.30 -1.85
C SER A 74 3.38 -1.64 -2.50
N LEU A 75 2.46 -1.54 -3.47
CA LEU A 75 1.73 -2.61 -4.14
C LEU A 75 2.63 -3.81 -4.45
N PRO A 76 2.06 -5.04 -4.59
CA PRO A 76 2.76 -6.06 -5.38
C PRO A 76 3.18 -5.37 -6.66
N ILE A 77 4.48 -5.40 -6.96
CA ILE A 77 5.10 -4.89 -8.19
C ILE A 77 4.03 -4.96 -9.26
N ASP A 78 3.51 -3.80 -9.71
CA ASP A 78 2.65 -3.80 -10.88
C ASP A 78 3.45 -4.59 -11.91
N ASP A 79 2.91 -5.74 -12.29
CA ASP A 79 3.48 -6.69 -13.23
C ASP A 79 3.45 -6.01 -14.60
N THR A 80 4.27 -4.98 -14.73
CA THR A 80 4.57 -4.21 -15.92
C THR A 80 5.54 -4.99 -16.81
N SER A 81 5.69 -6.29 -16.54
CA SER A 81 6.34 -7.21 -17.44
C SER A 81 5.47 -7.38 -18.67
N ILE A 82 5.90 -6.75 -19.77
CA ILE A 82 5.34 -6.95 -21.10
C ILE A 82 5.89 -8.26 -21.71
N GLU A 83 6.84 -8.93 -21.04
CA GLU A 83 7.43 -10.18 -21.51
C GLU A 83 6.34 -11.28 -21.60
N GLY A 84 6.15 -11.82 -22.80
CA GLY A 84 5.14 -12.84 -23.09
C GLY A 84 3.77 -12.31 -23.52
N LEU A 85 3.49 -10.99 -23.46
CA LEU A 85 2.22 -10.42 -23.97
C LEU A 85 2.08 -10.59 -25.49
N GLU A 86 3.20 -10.57 -26.21
CA GLU A 86 3.27 -10.76 -27.66
C GLU A 86 2.72 -12.14 -28.08
N GLU A 87 2.93 -13.17 -27.26
CA GLU A 87 2.44 -14.54 -27.51
C GLU A 87 0.91 -14.63 -27.39
N TYR A 88 0.30 -13.80 -26.54
CA TYR A 88 -1.17 -13.73 -26.39
C TYR A 88 -1.84 -12.85 -27.45
N MET A 89 -1.09 -11.94 -28.08
CA MET A 89 -1.61 -11.04 -29.13
C MET A 89 -1.43 -11.61 -30.54
N THR A 90 -0.66 -12.69 -30.72
CA THR A 90 -0.50 -13.35 -32.01
C THR A 90 -1.68 -14.28 -32.26
N GLU A 91 -2.69 -13.77 -32.97
CA GLU A 91 -3.83 -14.56 -33.43
C GLU A 91 -3.35 -15.86 -34.08
N GLN A 92 -3.88 -16.99 -33.59
CA GLN A 92 -3.63 -18.34 -34.07
C GLN A 92 -3.81 -18.42 -35.59
N LYS A 93 -2.73 -18.37 -36.35
CA LYS A 93 -2.72 -18.92 -37.70
C LYS A 93 -2.48 -20.43 -37.59
N LEU A 94 -3.55 -21.18 -37.84
CA LEU A 94 -3.57 -22.63 -37.93
C LEU A 94 -2.37 -23.17 -38.76
N PRO A 95 -1.80 -24.32 -38.38
CA PRO A 95 -0.64 -24.88 -39.04
C PRO A 95 -1.05 -25.79 -40.21
N GLU A 96 -0.44 -25.58 -41.38
CA GLU A 96 -0.21 -26.58 -42.43
C GLU A 96 0.70 -25.90 -43.48
N GLU A 97 1.78 -26.45 -43.99
CA GLU A 97 2.04 -27.84 -44.38
C GLU A 97 3.56 -28.06 -44.42
N ILE A 98 4.04 -29.12 -43.76
CA ILE A 98 5.44 -29.56 -43.82
C ILE A 98 5.61 -30.37 -45.10
N LYS A 99 6.56 -30.01 -45.98
CA LYS A 99 7.15 -30.98 -46.92
C LYS A 99 8.67 -30.84 -47.03
N PRO A 100 9.38 -31.96 -47.20
CA PRO A 100 10.70 -32.19 -46.64
C PRO A 100 11.84 -31.83 -47.59
N VAL A 101 13.00 -31.61 -46.98
CA VAL A 101 14.33 -31.57 -47.60
C VAL A 101 14.63 -32.93 -48.25
N ASP A 102 15.00 -32.92 -49.53
CA ASP A 102 15.71 -34.03 -50.16
C ASP A 102 17.15 -33.63 -50.45
N THR A 103 18.04 -34.27 -49.68
CA THR A 103 19.38 -34.81 -49.94
C THR A 103 20.33 -34.13 -50.93
#